data_AF-A0A355UW84-F1
#
_entry.id   AF-A0A355UW84-F1
#
_cell.length_a   1.000
_cell.length_b   1.000
_cell.length_c   1.000
_cell.angle_alpha   90.00
_cell.angle_beta   90.00
_cell.angle_gamma   90.00
#
_symmetry.space_group_name_H-M   'P 1'
#
loop_
_entity.id
_entity.type
_entity.pdbx_description
1 polymer ?
#
loop_
_entity_poly.entity_id
_entity_poly.type
_entity_poly.pdbx_seq_one_letter_code
_entity_poly.pdbx_strand_id
1 'polypeptide(L)'
;MVSKTGTTSDVGLPGNASLIASAAKAAGMKAEFHADASAASVRESLKQGKGVVLNGSVSGSGGHFIYVAGIASDGRFIVCDPYRPEITRWNDGELQHFATGYSVNPRGFAAIWK
;
A
#
# COMPACT_ATOMS: atom_id res chain seq x y z
N MET A 1 -8.65 18.83 11.59
CA MET A 1 -7.37 18.48 12.25
C MET A 1 -7.31 16.97 12.27
N VAL A 2 -6.44 16.33 11.48
CA VAL A 2 -6.32 14.87 11.42
C VAL A 2 -5.58 14.44 12.67
N SER A 3 -6.14 13.52 13.46
CA SER A 3 -5.43 12.98 14.63
C SER A 3 -4.17 12.26 14.15
N LYS A 4 -3.12 12.22 14.97
CA LYS A 4 -1.88 11.49 14.67
C LYS A 4 -2.09 9.99 14.37
N THR A 5 -3.30 9.47 14.60
CA THR A 5 -3.71 8.08 14.34
C THR A 5 -4.60 7.92 13.10
N GLY A 6 -4.87 9.00 12.36
CA GLY A 6 -5.70 8.97 11.15
C GLY A 6 -7.21 8.80 11.41
N THR A 7 -7.63 8.70 12.68
CA THR A 7 -9.03 8.46 13.04
C THR A 7 -9.72 9.75 13.50
N THR A 8 -10.85 10.07 12.91
CA THR A 8 -11.82 11.05 13.40
C THR A 8 -13.14 10.33 13.61
N SER A 9 -13.77 10.55 14.77
CA SER A 9 -14.96 9.82 15.24
C SER A 9 -16.18 9.91 14.31
N ASP A 10 -16.20 10.88 13.40
CA ASP A 10 -17.35 11.21 12.55
C ASP A 10 -17.18 10.80 11.08
N VAL A 11 -16.11 10.07 10.74
CA VAL A 11 -15.78 9.71 9.36
C VAL A 11 -15.38 8.24 9.35
N GLY A 12 -16.29 7.37 8.89
CA GLY A 12 -16.08 5.92 8.83
C GLY A 12 -14.76 5.57 8.16
N LEU A 13 -14.04 4.61 8.76
CA LEU A 13 -12.70 4.10 8.42
C LEU A 13 -11.67 5.16 7.94
N PRO A 14 -10.51 5.26 8.62
CA PRO A 14 -9.46 6.22 8.23
C PRO A 14 -9.08 5.94 6.77
N GLY A 15 -9.09 6.99 5.95
CA GLY A 15 -9.14 6.95 4.48
C GLY A 15 -8.11 6.09 3.73
N ASN A 16 -8.20 6.14 2.40
CA ASN A 16 -7.37 5.34 1.48
C ASN A 16 -5.87 5.71 1.54
N ALA A 17 -5.05 5.06 0.71
CA ALA A 17 -3.62 5.31 0.64
C ALA A 17 -3.25 6.80 0.33
N SER A 18 -4.19 7.67 -0.06
CA SER A 18 -3.93 9.11 -0.18
C SER A 18 -3.57 9.78 1.15
N LEU A 19 -4.07 9.28 2.29
CA LEU A 19 -3.67 9.79 3.60
C LEU A 19 -2.22 9.44 3.92
N ILE A 20 -1.76 8.26 3.48
CA ILE A 20 -0.36 7.84 3.61
C ILE A 20 0.53 8.72 2.75
N ALA A 21 0.14 9.00 1.51
CA ALA A 21 0.86 9.94 0.64
C ALA A 21 0.92 11.35 1.27
N SER A 22 -0.18 11.81 1.88
CA SER A 22 -0.23 13.12 2.54
C SER A 22 0.68 13.17 3.78
N ALA A 23 0.68 12.12 4.60
CA ALA A 23 1.56 12.00 5.76
C ALA A 23 3.04 11.94 5.35
N ALA A 24 3.37 11.21 4.27
CA ALA A 24 4.72 11.16 3.72
C ALA A 24 5.20 12.56 3.26
N LYS A 25 4.34 13.32 2.57
CA LYS A 25 4.63 14.73 2.21
C LYS A 25 4.87 15.61 3.43
N ALA A 26 4.04 15.48 4.46
CA ALA A 26 4.21 16.21 5.71
C ALA A 26 5.52 15.85 6.44
N ALA A 27 6.02 14.63 6.24
CA ALA A 27 7.32 14.17 6.74
C ALA A 27 8.51 14.57 5.84
N GLY A 28 8.29 15.39 4.80
CA GLY A 28 9.35 15.88 3.91
C GLY A 28 9.74 14.93 2.77
N MET A 29 8.93 13.90 2.52
CA MET A 29 9.13 12.98 1.38
C MET A 29 8.34 13.44 0.16
N LYS A 30 8.73 12.98 -1.03
CA LYS A 30 7.86 13.05 -2.21
C LYS A 30 6.92 11.86 -2.18
N ALA A 31 5.65 12.08 -2.52
CA ALA A 31 4.69 11.01 -2.60
C ALA A 31 3.55 11.32 -3.58
N GLU A 32 2.93 10.26 -4.10
CA GLU A 32 1.74 10.33 -4.94
C GLU A 32 0.77 9.21 -4.56
N PHE A 33 -0.51 9.46 -4.77
CA PHE A 33 -1.55 8.46 -4.59
C PHE A 33 -1.99 7.95 -5.95
N HIS A 34 -2.06 6.62 -6.07
CA HIS A 34 -2.62 5.93 -7.21
C HIS A 34 -3.90 5.23 -6.77
N ALA A 35 -5.01 5.52 -7.46
CA ALA A 35 -6.29 4.86 -7.20
C ALA A 35 -6.32 3.44 -7.77
N ASP A 36 -5.49 3.16 -8.77
CA ASP A 36 -5.25 1.79 -9.21
C ASP A 36 -4.44 1.03 -8.16
N ALA A 37 -4.71 -0.26 -8.04
CA ALA A 37 -4.03 -1.15 -7.08
C ALA A 37 -3.49 -2.38 -7.81
N SER A 38 -3.23 -2.25 -9.11
CA SER A 38 -2.80 -3.37 -9.94
C SER A 38 -1.35 -3.73 -9.65
N ALA A 39 -1.01 -5.02 -9.78
CA ALA A 39 0.38 -5.45 -9.66
C ALA A 39 1.30 -4.74 -10.67
N ALA A 40 0.79 -4.44 -11.87
CA ALA A 40 1.54 -3.72 -12.91
C ALA A 40 1.88 -2.28 -12.49
N SER A 41 0.92 -1.54 -11.92
CA SER A 41 1.12 -0.15 -11.47
C SER A 41 2.08 -0.05 -10.28
N VAL A 42 1.97 -1.01 -9.35
CA VAL A 42 2.91 -1.16 -8.24
C VAL A 42 4.32 -1.46 -8.77
N ARG A 43 4.45 -2.40 -9.71
CA ARG A 43 5.73 -2.76 -10.33
C ARG A 43 6.37 -1.58 -11.05
N GLU A 44 5.59 -0.79 -11.78
CA GLU A 44 6.07 0.40 -12.48
C GLU A 44 6.61 1.44 -11.50
N SER A 45 5.90 1.69 -10.39
CA SER A 45 6.37 2.59 -9.33
C SER A 45 7.69 2.13 -8.71
N LEU A 46 7.83 0.82 -8.45
CA LEU A 46 9.06 0.23 -7.92
C LEU A 46 10.24 0.36 -8.91
N LYS A 47 10.01 0.16 -10.21
CA LYS A 47 11.03 0.35 -11.25
C LYS A 47 11.54 1.79 -11.33
N GLN A 48 10.71 2.75 -10.98
CA GLN A 48 11.09 4.17 -10.87
C GLN A 48 11.82 4.50 -9.56
N GLY A 49 12.14 3.50 -8.73
CA GLY A 49 12.85 3.68 -7.46
C GLY A 49 11.97 4.18 -6.32
N LYS A 50 10.64 4.08 -6.43
CA LYS A 50 9.70 4.47 -5.38
C LYS A 50 9.41 3.28 -4.47
N GLY A 51 9.26 3.51 -3.17
CA GLY A 51 8.64 2.54 -2.26
C GLY A 51 7.11 2.62 -2.36
N VAL A 52 6.41 1.51 -2.10
CA VAL A 52 4.95 1.46 -2.24
C VAL A 52 4.30 1.03 -0.93
N VAL A 53 3.30 1.77 -0.46
CA VAL A 53 2.37 1.32 0.58
C VAL A 53 1.02 1.01 -0.05
N LEU A 54 0.69 -0.27 -0.14
CA LEU A 54 -0.47 -0.78 -0.87
C LEU A 54 -1.61 -1.08 0.11
N ASN A 55 -2.82 -0.59 -0.22
CA ASN A 55 -4.03 -1.01 0.47
C ASN A 55 -4.61 -2.26 -0.20
N GLY A 56 -4.92 -3.27 0.61
CA GLY A 56 -5.58 -4.49 0.20
C GLY A 56 -6.41 -5.06 1.33
N SER A 57 -6.63 -6.36 1.31
CA SER A 57 -7.40 -7.05 2.35
C SER A 57 -6.83 -8.43 2.61
N VAL A 58 -6.95 -8.85 3.86
CA VAL A 58 -6.82 -10.25 4.26
C VAL A 58 -8.19 -10.82 4.60
N SER A 59 -8.36 -12.12 4.49
CA SER A 59 -9.63 -12.80 4.84
C SER A 59 -10.07 -12.41 6.26
N GLY A 60 -11.33 -11.97 6.41
CA GLY A 60 -11.88 -11.57 7.70
C GLY A 60 -11.48 -10.16 8.19
N SER A 61 -10.78 -9.35 7.37
CA SER A 61 -10.42 -7.97 7.71
C SER A 61 -11.21 -6.92 6.92
N GLY A 62 -11.34 -5.71 7.48
CA GLY A 62 -11.95 -4.54 6.83
C GLY A 62 -10.99 -3.69 6.00
N GLY A 63 -9.79 -4.20 5.69
CA GLY A 63 -8.70 -3.49 5.03
C GLY A 63 -7.35 -3.79 5.70
N HIS A 64 -6.27 -3.77 4.92
CA HIS A 64 -4.91 -4.04 5.39
C HIS A 64 -3.89 -3.29 4.54
N PHE A 65 -2.88 -2.67 5.18
CA PHE A 65 -1.79 -2.00 4.48
C PHE A 65 -0.50 -2.81 4.60
N ILE A 66 0.19 -2.96 3.46
CA ILE A 66 1.52 -3.57 3.39
C ILE A 66 2.50 -2.59 2.75
N TYR A 67 3.79 -2.75 3.09
CA TYR A 67 4.86 -2.08 2.39
C TYR A 67 5.48 -3.03 1.35
N VAL A 68 5.54 -2.60 0.10
CA VAL A 68 6.23 -3.29 -0.98
C VAL A 68 7.55 -2.58 -1.21
N ALA A 69 8.64 -3.24 -0.80
CA ALA A 69 9.96 -2.63 -0.71
C ALA A 69 10.72 -2.62 -2.04
N GLY A 70 10.34 -3.48 -2.99
CA GLY A 70 11.03 -3.61 -4.28
C GLY A 70 10.69 -4.89 -5.01
N ILE A 71 11.52 -5.19 -6.02
CA ILE A 71 11.42 -6.39 -6.86
C ILE A 71 12.71 -7.20 -6.64
N ALA A 72 12.58 -8.46 -6.24
CA ALA A 72 13.70 -9.38 -6.09
C ALA A 72 14.27 -9.81 -7.45
N SER A 73 15.46 -10.41 -7.44
CA SER A 73 16.16 -10.86 -8.66
C SER A 73 15.39 -11.92 -9.46
N ASP A 74 14.47 -12.65 -8.80
CA ASP A 74 13.57 -13.63 -9.43
C ASP A 74 12.28 -13.00 -9.99
N GLY A 75 12.18 -11.67 -9.97
CA GLY A 75 11.04 -10.91 -10.48
C GLY A 75 9.87 -10.77 -9.51
N ARG A 76 9.91 -11.41 -8.33
CA ARG A 76 8.83 -11.31 -7.32
C ARG A 76 8.91 -10.02 -6.52
N PHE A 77 7.78 -9.57 -6.00
CA PHE A 77 7.70 -8.44 -5.07
C PHE A 77 8.30 -8.81 -3.72
N ILE A 78 9.03 -7.89 -3.10
CA ILE A 78 9.49 -7.99 -1.72
C ILE A 78 8.44 -7.31 -0.84
N VAL A 79 7.73 -8.10 -0.03
CA VAL A 79 6.59 -7.64 0.76
C VAL A 79 6.92 -7.68 2.24
N CYS A 80 6.78 -6.52 2.89
CA CYS A 80 6.88 -6.33 4.32
C CYS A 80 5.47 -6.10 4.88
N ASP A 81 4.90 -7.16 5.45
CA ASP A 81 3.54 -7.16 6.00
C ASP A 81 3.59 -6.96 7.53
N PRO A 82 3.01 -5.90 8.11
CA PRO A 82 3.04 -5.71 9.56
C PRO A 82 2.29 -6.79 10.36
N TYR A 83 1.36 -7.54 9.73
CA TYR A 83 0.68 -8.68 10.35
C TYR A 83 1.53 -9.96 10.31
N ARG A 84 2.49 -10.05 9.38
CA ARG A 84 3.39 -11.19 9.21
C ARG A 84 4.83 -10.70 9.24
N PRO A 85 5.52 -10.78 10.40
CA PRO A 85 6.79 -10.08 10.62
C PRO A 85 7.95 -10.55 9.72
N GLU A 86 7.76 -11.59 8.93
CA GLU A 86 8.74 -12.06 7.96
C GLU A 86 8.60 -11.36 6.60
N ILE A 87 9.75 -11.13 5.94
CA ILE A 87 9.74 -10.68 4.55
C ILE A 87 9.22 -11.82 3.67
N THR A 88 8.13 -11.56 2.95
CA THR A 88 7.56 -12.51 2.01
C THR A 88 7.83 -12.08 0.57
N ARG A 89 7.79 -13.05 -0.35
CA ARG A 89 7.94 -12.79 -1.79
C ARG A 89 6.67 -13.18 -2.51
N TRP A 90 6.05 -12.23 -3.17
CA TRP A 90 4.78 -12.44 -3.88
C TRP A 90 4.97 -12.33 -5.40
N ASN A 91 4.28 -13.18 -6.15
CA ASN A 91 4.09 -13.00 -7.58
C ASN A 91 2.97 -11.98 -7.88
N ASP A 92 2.77 -11.65 -9.16
CA ASP A 92 1.75 -10.69 -9.60
C ASP A 92 0.34 -11.10 -9.19
N GLY A 93 0.01 -12.38 -9.27
CA GLY A 93 -1.30 -12.91 -8.88
C GLY A 93 -1.56 -12.80 -7.37
N GLU A 94 -0.55 -13.08 -6.54
CA GLU A 94 -0.66 -12.96 -5.08
C GLU A 94 -0.84 -11.50 -4.65
N LEU A 95 -0.06 -10.58 -5.22
CA LEU A 95 -0.19 -9.15 -4.93
C LEU A 95 -1.52 -8.57 -5.46
N GLN A 96 -1.95 -9.01 -6.65
CA GLN A 96 -3.25 -8.63 -7.21
C GLN A 96 -4.41 -9.16 -6.35
N HIS A 97 -4.32 -10.41 -5.89
CA HIS A 97 -5.33 -11.00 -5.00
C HIS A 97 -5.43 -10.25 -3.67
N PHE A 98 -4.29 -9.86 -3.09
CA PHE A 98 -4.29 -9.00 -1.91
C PHE A 98 -4.98 -7.65 -2.17
N ALA A 99 -4.66 -7.00 -3.28
CA ALA A 99 -5.15 -5.66 -3.61
C ALA A 99 -6.64 -5.62 -3.99
N THR A 100 -7.14 -6.66 -4.67
CA THR A 100 -8.48 -6.64 -5.28
C THR A 100 -9.35 -7.87 -5.04
N GLY A 101 -8.80 -8.94 -4.43
CA GLY A 101 -9.47 -10.24 -4.30
C GLY A 101 -10.58 -10.29 -3.27
N TYR A 102 -10.69 -9.27 -2.42
CA TYR A 102 -11.81 -9.10 -1.48
C TYR A 102 -12.55 -7.80 -1.76
N SER A 103 -13.67 -7.55 -1.09
CA SER A 103 -14.47 -6.32 -1.17
C SER A 103 -13.74 -5.10 -0.59
N VAL A 104 -12.46 -4.93 -0.91
CA VAL A 104 -11.61 -3.87 -0.40
C VAL A 104 -12.08 -2.55 -0.98
N ASN A 105 -12.60 -1.70 -0.10
CA ASN A 105 -12.82 -0.29 -0.37
C ASN A 105 -12.35 0.50 0.85
N PRO A 106 -11.54 1.54 0.66
CA PRO A 106 -11.06 2.09 -0.63
C PRO A 106 -9.72 1.50 -1.12
N ARG A 107 -9.60 1.22 -2.42
CA ARG A 107 -8.37 0.67 -3.05
C ARG A 107 -7.28 1.72 -3.27
N GLY A 108 -6.11 1.26 -3.68
CA GLY A 108 -5.01 2.08 -4.19
C GLY A 108 -3.73 1.95 -3.39
N PHE A 109 -2.71 2.69 -3.80
CA PHE A 109 -1.44 2.74 -3.09
C PHE A 109 -0.83 4.13 -3.06
N ALA A 110 0.08 4.34 -2.10
CA ALA A 110 0.96 5.49 -2.04
C ALA A 110 2.32 5.09 -2.58
N ALA A 111 2.83 5.80 -3.59
CA ALA A 111 4.23 5.69 -3.98
C ALA A 111 5.02 6.81 -3.28
N ILE A 112 6.16 6.48 -2.67
CA ILE A 112 6.93 7.37 -1.79
C ILE A 112 8.43 7.31 -2.14
N TRP A 113 9.09 8.47 -2.19
CA TRP A 113 10.52 8.59 -2.51
C TRP A 113 11.13 9.89 -1.94
N LYS A 114 12.46 10.06 -2.06
CA LYS A 114 13.18 11.30 -1.71
C LYS A 114 13.36 12.23 -2.91
#